data_AF-A0A832SWT1-F1
#
_entry.id   AF-A0A832SWT1-F1
#
_cell.length_a   1.000
_cell.length_b   1.000
_cell.length_c   1.000
_cell.angle_alpha   90.00
_cell.angle_beta   90.00
_cell.angle_gamma   90.00
#
_symmetry.space_group_name_H-M   'P 1'
#
loop_
_entity.id
_entity.type
_entity.pdbx_description
1 polymer ?
#
loop_
_entity_poly.entity_id
_entity_poly.type
_entity_poly.pdbx_seq_one_letter_code
_entity_poly.pdbx_strand_id
1 'polypeptide(L)'
;MKSKKAQVAGQIFIYIIAIVVVGLIIAYGYSAIKSFSQKGEEVEYINLRTSIENSVKAIASDYGSIKRPDFDIPGKYEMVCFVEKGLSAATIDSAAICDRNAAATLMPGEADKFFQPIVCSAWKTGRDDVFLIPDGSESFNLDTTIVISETEPSASHHFLCLDVVNNKIKLQLKALGDRVEISSYE
;
A
#
# COMPACT_ATOMS: atom_id res chain seq x y z
N MET A 1 -22.82 -67.85 26.38
CA MET A 1 -22.88 -66.58 25.62
C MET A 1 -21.60 -65.80 25.88
N LYS A 2 -20.66 -65.76 24.92
CA LYS A 2 -19.36 -65.08 25.06
C LYS A 2 -19.56 -63.55 25.01
N SER A 3 -19.02 -62.85 25.99
CA SER A 3 -19.20 -61.41 26.20
C SER A 3 -18.50 -60.60 25.09
N LYS A 4 -19.29 -59.89 24.27
CA LYS A 4 -18.79 -58.91 23.28
C LYS A 4 -18.41 -57.55 23.90
N LYS A 5 -18.23 -57.46 25.23
CA LYS A 5 -18.01 -56.18 25.93
C LYS A 5 -16.59 -55.60 25.75
N ALA A 6 -15.60 -56.45 25.45
CA ALA A 6 -14.21 -55.99 25.24
C ALA A 6 -13.99 -55.29 23.88
N GLN A 7 -14.83 -55.55 22.88
CA GLN A 7 -14.69 -54.99 21.53
C GLN A 7 -15.14 -53.53 21.43
N VAL A 8 -16.02 -53.08 22.33
CA VAL A 8 -16.58 -51.71 22.32
C VAL A 8 -15.56 -50.66 22.79
N ALA A 9 -14.64 -51.04 23.69
CA ALA A 9 -13.63 -50.11 24.22
C ALA A 9 -12.58 -49.70 23.16
N GLY A 10 -12.20 -50.60 22.25
CA GLY A 10 -11.22 -50.31 21.20
C GLY A 10 -11.73 -49.31 20.15
N GLN A 11 -13.03 -49.33 19.86
CA GLN A 11 -13.62 -48.44 18.85
C GLN A 11 -13.63 -46.98 19.32
N ILE A 12 -13.90 -46.73 20.61
CA ILE A 12 -13.91 -45.37 21.18
C ILE A 12 -12.51 -44.74 21.14
N PHE A 13 -11.48 -45.53 21.46
CA PHE A 13 -10.09 -45.05 21.46
C PHE A 13 -9.63 -44.59 20.07
N ILE A 14 -9.99 -45.34 19.02
CA ILE A 14 -9.65 -44.99 17.63
C ILE A 14 -10.30 -43.66 17.23
N TYR A 15 -11.55 -43.40 17.62
CA TYR A 15 -12.22 -42.13 17.33
C TYR A 15 -11.54 -40.94 18.02
N ILE A 16 -11.07 -41.10 19.26
CA ILE A 16 -10.34 -40.05 19.97
C ILE A 16 -9.04 -39.70 19.24
N ILE A 17 -8.25 -40.72 18.85
CA ILE A 17 -7.01 -40.49 18.09
C ILE A 17 -7.32 -39.82 16.75
N ALA A 18 -8.36 -40.27 16.03
CA ALA A 18 -8.74 -39.68 14.76
C ALA A 18 -9.06 -38.18 14.90
N ILE A 19 -9.80 -37.79 15.93
CA ILE A 19 -10.11 -36.36 16.21
C ILE A 19 -8.83 -35.57 16.49
N VAL A 20 -7.91 -36.11 17.29
CA VAL A 20 -6.63 -35.44 17.59
C VAL A 20 -5.79 -35.25 16.32
N VAL A 21 -5.68 -36.29 15.50
CA VAL A 21 -4.92 -36.23 14.24
C VAL A 21 -5.54 -35.23 13.28
N VAL A 22 -6.87 -35.23 13.11
CA VAL A 22 -7.58 -34.25 12.28
C VAL A 22 -7.38 -32.83 12.82
N GLY A 23 -7.47 -32.64 14.14
CA GLY A 23 -7.22 -31.34 14.78
C GLY A 23 -5.81 -30.81 14.49
N LEU A 24 -4.79 -31.67 14.57
CA LEU A 24 -3.42 -31.30 14.22
C LEU A 24 -3.29 -30.95 12.73
N ILE A 25 -3.85 -31.74 11.83
CA ILE A 25 -3.82 -31.47 10.39
C ILE A 25 -4.43 -30.10 10.07
N ILE A 26 -5.59 -29.78 10.67
CA ILE A 26 -6.25 -28.48 10.48
C ILE A 26 -5.39 -27.34 11.03
N ALA A 27 -4.84 -27.49 12.24
CA ALA A 27 -4.01 -26.46 12.87
C ALA A 27 -2.75 -26.14 12.02
N TYR A 28 -2.05 -27.17 11.55
CA TYR A 28 -0.89 -27.00 10.68
C TYR A 28 -1.27 -26.46 9.29
N GLY A 29 -2.36 -26.97 8.70
CA GLY A 29 -2.85 -26.51 7.41
C GLY A 29 -3.22 -25.03 7.42
N TYR A 30 -3.92 -24.56 8.47
CA TYR A 30 -4.29 -23.16 8.61
C TYR A 30 -3.07 -22.24 8.75
N SER A 31 -2.09 -22.62 9.57
CA SER A 31 -0.85 -21.85 9.74
C SER A 31 -0.08 -21.73 8.42
N ALA A 32 0.01 -22.83 7.66
CA ALA A 32 0.67 -22.83 6.36
C ALA A 32 -0.04 -21.88 5.37
N ILE A 33 -1.37 -21.98 5.23
CA ILE A 33 -2.15 -21.11 4.33
C ILE A 33 -1.98 -19.62 4.71
N LYS A 34 -2.05 -19.29 6.00
CA LYS A 34 -1.84 -17.90 6.46
C LYS A 34 -0.46 -17.38 6.07
N SER A 35 0.58 -18.20 6.24
CA SER A 35 1.95 -17.80 5.86
C SER A 35 2.13 -17.62 4.36
N PHE A 36 1.44 -18.41 3.52
CA PHE A 36 1.45 -18.23 2.07
C PHE A 36 0.72 -16.96 1.64
N SER A 37 -0.42 -16.65 2.26
CA SER A 37 -1.16 -15.41 1.98
C SER A 37 -0.31 -14.17 2.25
N GLN A 38 0.37 -14.11 3.41
CA GLN A 38 1.23 -12.98 3.77
C GLN A 38 2.39 -12.80 2.80
N LYS A 39 3.02 -13.89 2.34
CA LYS A 39 4.09 -13.84 1.34
C LYS A 39 3.58 -13.41 -0.04
N GLY A 40 2.35 -13.76 -0.39
CA GLY A 40 1.70 -13.29 -1.61
C GLY A 40 1.61 -11.77 -1.65
N GLU A 41 1.12 -11.17 -0.56
CA GLU A 41 1.02 -9.72 -0.42
C GLU A 41 2.38 -9.01 -0.50
N GLU A 42 3.43 -9.59 0.10
CA GLU A 42 4.79 -9.05 0.03
C GLU A 42 5.32 -9.03 -1.40
N VAL A 43 5.05 -10.08 -2.18
CA VAL A 43 5.45 -10.15 -3.60
C VAL A 43 4.69 -9.13 -4.44
N GLU A 44 3.38 -8.96 -4.21
CA GLU A 44 2.59 -7.94 -4.91
C GLU A 44 3.09 -6.53 -4.59
N TYR A 45 3.46 -6.26 -3.33
CA TYR A 45 4.09 -4.99 -2.94
C TYR A 45 5.43 -4.75 -3.65
N ILE A 46 6.31 -5.74 -3.67
CA ILE A 46 7.61 -5.66 -4.38
C ILE A 46 7.37 -5.38 -5.87
N ASN A 47 6.39 -6.04 -6.48
CA ASN A 47 6.05 -5.82 -7.89
C ASN A 47 5.52 -4.41 -8.13
N LEU A 48 4.63 -3.90 -7.27
CA LEU A 48 4.13 -2.54 -7.33
C LEU A 48 5.28 -1.53 -7.25
N ARG A 49 6.10 -1.61 -6.20
CA ARG A 49 7.29 -0.77 -6.03
C ARG A 49 8.18 -0.79 -7.27
N THR A 50 8.55 -1.98 -7.72
CA THR A 50 9.40 -2.17 -8.91
C THR A 50 8.77 -1.56 -10.16
N SER A 51 7.46 -1.72 -10.35
CA SER A 51 6.75 -1.21 -11.52
C SER A 51 6.69 0.33 -11.55
N ILE A 52 6.44 0.96 -10.40
CA ILE A 52 6.43 2.43 -10.28
C ILE A 52 7.86 2.96 -10.47
N GLU A 53 8.84 2.41 -9.76
CA GLU A 53 10.26 2.80 -9.89
C GLU A 53 10.73 2.71 -11.34
N ASN A 54 10.44 1.59 -12.02
CA ASN A 54 10.82 1.39 -13.41
C ASN A 54 10.11 2.37 -14.34
N SER A 55 8.82 2.66 -14.12
CA SER A 55 8.05 3.58 -14.95
C SER A 55 8.54 5.02 -14.82
N VAL A 56 8.86 5.45 -13.60
CA VAL A 56 9.43 6.77 -13.30
C VAL A 56 10.84 6.88 -13.88
N LYS A 57 11.71 5.89 -13.68
CA LYS A 57 13.07 5.86 -14.26
C LYS A 57 13.04 5.87 -15.79
N ALA A 58 12.14 5.08 -16.39
CA ALA A 58 12.02 4.94 -17.84
C ALA A 58 11.34 6.15 -18.52
N ILE A 59 10.73 7.07 -17.78
CA ILE A 59 10.21 8.31 -18.36
C ILE A 59 11.14 9.50 -18.11
N ALA A 60 11.88 9.50 -17.00
CA ALA A 60 12.79 10.60 -16.66
C ALA A 60 13.80 10.92 -17.79
N SER A 61 14.30 9.91 -18.51
CA SER A 61 15.22 10.10 -19.63
C SER A 61 14.59 10.79 -20.86
N ASP A 62 13.27 10.73 -21.00
CA ASP A 62 12.56 11.06 -22.23
C ASP A 62 11.88 12.44 -22.09
N TYR A 63 12.66 13.50 -21.89
CA TYR A 63 12.17 14.87 -21.64
C TYR A 63 10.97 15.27 -22.53
N GLY A 64 9.92 15.80 -21.90
CA GLY A 64 8.69 16.21 -22.58
C GLY A 64 7.72 15.07 -22.90
N SER A 65 8.10 13.82 -22.69
CA SER A 65 7.21 12.67 -22.87
C SER A 65 6.18 12.57 -21.75
N ILE A 66 4.99 12.10 -22.10
CA ILE A 66 3.91 11.82 -21.17
C ILE A 66 3.56 10.32 -21.29
N LYS A 67 3.56 9.60 -20.16
CA LYS A 67 3.08 8.20 -20.08
C LYS A 67 1.94 8.12 -19.09
N ARG A 68 0.99 7.24 -19.36
CA ARG A 68 -0.19 6.97 -18.52
C ARG A 68 -0.23 5.50 -18.10
N PRO A 69 0.69 5.07 -17.22
CA PRO A 69 0.66 3.71 -16.71
C PRO A 69 -0.52 3.48 -15.76
N ASP A 70 -1.02 2.25 -15.80
CA ASP A 70 -1.89 1.68 -14.78
C ASP A 70 -1.05 0.77 -13.90
N PHE A 71 -1.18 0.91 -12.59
CA PHE A 71 -0.47 0.06 -11.63
C PHE A 71 -1.46 -0.81 -10.85
N ASP A 72 -1.17 -2.10 -10.78
CA ASP A 72 -1.92 -3.05 -9.95
C ASP A 72 -1.53 -2.85 -8.48
N ILE A 73 -2.51 -2.52 -7.65
CA ILE A 73 -2.36 -2.30 -6.21
C ILE A 73 -2.81 -3.57 -5.47
N PRO A 74 -2.02 -4.07 -4.51
CA PRO A 74 -2.44 -5.17 -3.65
C PRO A 74 -3.77 -4.84 -2.95
N GLY A 75 -4.70 -5.78 -2.91
CA GLY A 75 -6.11 -5.54 -2.53
C GLY A 75 -6.37 -5.10 -1.08
N LYS A 76 -5.32 -4.87 -0.28
CA LYS A 76 -5.41 -4.39 1.11
C LYS A 76 -5.28 -2.86 1.26
N TYR A 77 -4.92 -2.16 0.18
CA TYR A 77 -4.73 -0.71 0.20
C TYR A 77 -5.89 0.01 -0.47
N GLU A 78 -6.29 1.11 0.15
CA GLU A 78 -7.40 1.96 -0.31
C GLU A 78 -6.90 3.16 -1.11
N MET A 79 -5.68 3.65 -0.81
CA MET A 79 -5.11 4.82 -1.47
C MET A 79 -3.58 4.78 -1.50
N VAL A 80 -3.01 5.46 -2.49
CA VAL A 80 -1.56 5.62 -2.68
C VAL A 80 -1.23 7.10 -2.69
N CYS A 81 -0.34 7.53 -1.79
CA CYS A 81 0.09 8.93 -1.69
C CYS A 81 1.53 9.11 -2.16
N PHE A 82 1.74 10.14 -2.96
CA PHE A 82 3.01 10.63 -3.46
C PHE A 82 3.31 11.97 -2.78
N VAL A 83 4.54 12.18 -2.31
CA VAL A 83 4.95 13.44 -1.66
C VAL A 83 6.26 13.98 -2.25
N GLU A 84 6.32 15.29 -2.51
CA GLU A 84 7.52 15.91 -3.07
C GLU A 84 8.63 16.05 -2.03
N LYS A 85 9.85 15.67 -2.39
CA LYS A 85 11.04 15.78 -1.52
C LYS A 85 11.69 17.15 -1.61
N GLY A 86 12.49 17.49 -0.61
CA GLY A 86 13.32 18.71 -0.61
C GLY A 86 12.59 19.99 -0.22
N LEU A 87 11.37 19.87 0.32
CA LEU A 87 10.62 21.01 0.85
C LEU A 87 11.09 21.40 2.25
N SER A 88 10.83 22.65 2.61
CA SER A 88 11.11 23.13 3.97
C SER A 88 10.16 22.49 4.99
N ALA A 89 10.61 22.29 6.23
CA ALA A 89 9.76 21.76 7.30
C ALA A 89 8.49 22.60 7.50
N ALA A 90 8.57 23.92 7.36
CA ALA A 90 7.42 24.82 7.46
C ALA A 90 6.38 24.60 6.34
N THR A 91 6.82 24.23 5.14
CA THR A 91 5.94 23.86 4.02
C THR A 91 5.25 22.53 4.32
N ILE A 92 6.00 21.55 4.84
CA ILE A 92 5.47 20.23 5.19
C ILE A 92 4.46 20.32 6.34
N ASP A 93 4.76 21.12 7.37
CA ASP A 93 3.89 21.29 8.54
C ASP A 93 2.50 21.86 8.21
N SER A 94 2.40 22.63 7.13
CA SER A 94 1.14 23.20 6.65
C SER A 94 0.42 22.35 5.59
N ALA A 95 1.01 21.21 5.20
CA ALA A 95 0.36 20.29 4.28
C ALA A 95 -0.81 19.57 4.95
N ALA A 96 -1.90 19.32 4.22
CA ALA A 96 -3.07 18.61 4.73
C ALA A 96 -2.78 17.18 5.23
N ILE A 97 -1.73 16.52 4.73
CA ILE A 97 -1.26 15.24 5.28
C ILE A 97 -0.80 15.37 6.74
N CYS A 98 -0.26 16.55 7.12
CA CYS A 98 0.37 16.83 8.40
C CYS A 98 -0.50 17.65 9.37
N ASP A 99 -1.46 18.41 8.87
CA ASP A 99 -2.37 19.22 9.67
C ASP A 99 -3.83 18.89 9.33
N ARG A 100 -4.54 18.35 10.33
CA ARG A 100 -5.96 18.01 10.23
C ARG A 100 -6.83 19.21 9.89
N ASN A 101 -6.49 20.41 10.36
CA ASN A 101 -7.26 21.62 10.05
C ASN A 101 -7.06 22.04 8.59
N ALA A 102 -5.83 21.92 8.09
CA ALA A 102 -5.55 22.11 6.67
C ALA A 102 -6.31 21.08 5.82
N ALA A 103 -6.33 19.81 6.22
CA ALA A 103 -7.12 18.77 5.55
C ALA A 103 -8.62 19.09 5.54
N ALA A 104 -9.18 19.53 6.68
CA ALA A 104 -10.59 19.90 6.79
C ALA A 104 -10.96 21.13 5.95
N THR A 105 -10.01 22.03 5.69
CA THR A 105 -10.21 23.21 4.85
C THR A 105 -10.25 22.84 3.37
N LEU A 106 -9.39 21.92 2.94
CA LEU A 106 -9.37 21.46 1.54
C LEU A 106 -10.52 20.52 1.21
N MET A 107 -10.82 19.59 2.11
CA MET A 107 -11.77 18.52 1.89
C MET A 107 -12.70 18.39 3.11
N PRO A 108 -13.71 19.27 3.21
CA PRO A 108 -14.62 19.28 4.34
C PRO A 108 -15.42 17.96 4.36
N GLY A 109 -15.29 17.22 5.47
CA GLY A 109 -15.94 15.91 5.65
C GLY A 109 -15.03 14.71 5.37
N GLU A 110 -13.87 14.90 4.76
CA GLU A 110 -12.90 13.82 4.46
C GLU A 110 -11.53 14.04 5.13
N ALA A 111 -11.41 15.02 6.03
CA ALA A 111 -10.16 15.38 6.71
C ALA A 111 -9.43 14.18 7.33
N ASP A 112 -10.19 13.24 7.91
CA ASP A 112 -9.65 12.06 8.58
C ASP A 112 -9.05 11.03 7.60
N LYS A 113 -9.43 11.08 6.32
CA LYS A 113 -8.87 10.22 5.27
C LYS A 113 -7.45 10.69 4.88
N PHE A 114 -7.28 12.01 4.77
CA PHE A 114 -6.02 12.63 4.31
C PHE A 114 -5.01 12.89 5.42
N PHE A 115 -5.47 13.12 6.65
CA PHE A 115 -4.58 13.32 7.79
C PHE A 115 -3.89 12.00 8.17
N GLN A 116 -2.62 11.86 7.81
CA GLN A 116 -1.85 10.65 7.99
C GLN A 116 -0.55 10.96 8.75
N PRO A 117 -0.55 10.87 10.10
CA PRO A 117 0.59 11.29 10.91
C PRO A 117 1.85 10.46 10.64
N ILE A 118 1.69 9.19 10.25
CA ILE A 118 2.81 8.31 9.87
C ILE A 118 3.48 8.84 8.59
N VAL A 119 2.69 9.13 7.56
CA VAL A 119 3.17 9.71 6.29
C VAL A 119 3.84 11.05 6.54
N CYS A 120 3.22 11.93 7.34
CA CYS A 120 3.80 13.21 7.72
C CYS A 120 5.18 13.05 8.38
N SER A 121 5.31 12.11 9.32
CA SER A 121 6.57 11.86 10.01
C SER A 121 7.65 11.35 9.06
N ALA A 122 7.30 10.45 8.14
CA ALA A 122 8.23 9.91 7.16
C ALA A 122 8.65 10.98 6.13
N TRP A 123 7.71 11.80 5.68
CA TRP A 123 7.95 12.90 4.76
C TRP A 123 8.92 13.93 5.34
N LYS A 124 8.76 14.30 6.61
CA LYS A 124 9.72 15.18 7.32
C LYS A 124 11.13 14.61 7.39
N THR A 125 11.26 13.28 7.49
CA THR A 125 12.59 12.63 7.45
C THR A 125 13.17 12.57 6.05
N GLY A 126 12.38 12.81 5.01
CA GLY A 126 12.79 12.71 3.60
C GLY A 126 13.17 11.29 3.17
N ARG A 127 12.78 10.27 3.96
CA ARG A 127 13.18 8.88 3.73
C ARG A 127 12.43 8.23 2.60
N ASP A 128 11.14 8.50 2.48
CA ASP A 128 10.24 7.85 1.52
C ASP A 128 9.34 8.91 0.88
N ASP A 129 8.91 8.67 -0.35
CA ASP A 129 8.04 9.57 -1.13
C ASP A 129 6.76 8.90 -1.64
N VAL A 130 6.64 7.58 -1.53
CA VAL A 130 5.43 6.84 -1.87
C VAL A 130 4.94 6.05 -0.66
N PHE A 131 3.65 6.20 -0.36
CA PHE A 131 3.01 5.64 0.82
C PHE A 131 1.73 4.90 0.45
N LEU A 132 1.52 3.73 1.05
CA LEU A 132 0.33 2.90 0.86
C LEU A 132 -0.54 2.92 2.11
N ILE A 133 -1.82 3.28 1.97
CA ILE A 133 -2.79 3.49 3.07
C ILE A 133 -3.94 2.47 2.89
N PRO A 134 -4.50 1.86 3.97
CA PRO A 134 -4.65 2.37 5.34
C PRO A 134 -3.50 2.09 6.30
N ASP A 135 -2.64 1.10 6.04
CA ASP A 135 -1.64 0.69 7.03
C ASP A 135 -0.54 1.76 7.21
N GLY A 136 -0.14 2.46 6.13
CA GLY A 136 0.89 3.50 6.16
C GLY A 136 2.29 3.00 6.57
N SER A 137 2.41 1.72 6.90
CA SER A 137 3.62 1.01 7.31
C SER A 137 4.53 0.72 6.11
N GLU A 138 3.92 0.45 4.96
CA GLU A 138 4.63 0.18 3.71
C GLU A 138 4.82 1.48 2.94
N SER A 139 6.08 1.84 2.77
CA SER A 139 6.52 3.00 2.02
C SER A 139 7.84 2.71 1.35
N PHE A 140 8.10 3.42 0.27
CA PHE A 140 9.35 3.30 -0.46
C PHE A 140 9.77 4.63 -1.07
N ASN A 141 11.05 4.68 -1.40
CA ASN A 141 11.71 5.83 -1.98
C ASN A 141 11.91 5.63 -3.49
N LEU A 142 11.46 6.58 -4.28
CA LEU A 142 11.85 6.71 -5.68
C LEU A 142 13.20 7.42 -5.76
N ASP A 143 14.14 6.80 -6.48
CA ASP A 143 15.47 7.39 -6.75
C ASP A 143 15.40 8.68 -7.60
N THR A 144 14.21 9.02 -8.12
CA THR A 144 13.99 10.19 -8.99
C THR A 144 13.18 11.24 -8.24
N THR A 145 13.51 12.52 -8.46
CA THR A 145 12.76 13.62 -7.85
C THR A 145 11.38 13.73 -8.50
N ILE A 146 10.34 13.60 -7.68
CA ILE A 146 8.96 13.77 -8.13
C ILE A 146 8.48 15.20 -7.86
N VAL A 147 7.67 15.73 -8.77
CA VAL A 147 6.99 17.03 -8.63
C VAL A 147 5.50 16.77 -8.84
N ILE A 148 4.64 17.34 -8.00
CA ILE A 148 3.19 17.20 -8.17
C ILE A 148 2.68 18.28 -9.13
N SER A 149 1.88 17.89 -10.12
CA SER A 149 1.36 18.82 -11.13
C SER A 149 0.39 19.83 -10.51
N GLU A 150 0.57 21.13 -10.79
CA GLU A 150 -0.25 22.25 -10.28
C GLU A 150 -1.75 22.15 -10.60
N THR A 151 -2.13 21.30 -11.55
CA THR A 151 -3.54 21.08 -11.92
C THR A 151 -4.31 20.25 -10.89
N GLU A 152 -3.62 19.53 -10.02
CA GLU A 152 -4.26 18.75 -8.97
C GLU A 152 -4.73 19.68 -7.84
N PRO A 153 -5.94 19.47 -7.28
CA PRO A 153 -6.40 20.26 -6.13
C PRO A 153 -5.48 20.11 -4.92
N SER A 154 -4.69 19.03 -4.87
CA SER A 154 -3.68 18.76 -3.83
C SER A 154 -2.29 19.35 -4.16
N ALA A 155 -2.09 19.91 -5.36
CA ALA A 155 -0.79 20.38 -5.83
C ALA A 155 -0.25 21.57 -5.04
N SER A 156 -1.16 22.43 -4.55
CA SER A 156 -0.80 23.52 -3.63
C SER A 156 -0.17 23.02 -2.32
N HIS A 157 -0.21 21.71 -2.07
CA HIS A 157 0.32 21.08 -0.87
C HIS A 157 1.43 20.06 -1.16
N HIS A 158 1.97 20.01 -2.38
CA HIS A 158 3.13 19.17 -2.70
C HIS A 158 2.94 17.66 -2.42
N PHE A 159 1.69 17.19 -2.42
CA PHE A 159 1.36 15.78 -2.32
C PHE A 159 0.21 15.43 -3.26
N LEU A 160 0.12 14.17 -3.65
CA LEU A 160 -0.96 13.62 -4.46
C LEU A 160 -1.36 12.26 -3.89
N CYS A 161 -2.61 12.13 -3.44
CA CYS A 161 -3.16 10.87 -3.01
C CYS A 161 -4.23 10.40 -4.01
N LEU A 162 -4.10 9.16 -4.47
CA LEU A 162 -4.99 8.54 -5.44
C LEU A 162 -5.74 7.39 -4.80
N ASP A 163 -7.05 7.34 -5.03
CA ASP A 163 -7.89 6.22 -4.62
C ASP A 163 -7.63 5.00 -5.51
N VAL A 164 -7.63 3.82 -4.87
CA VAL A 164 -7.50 2.54 -5.55
C VAL A 164 -8.86 2.13 -6.08
N VAL A 165 -9.02 2.10 -7.40
CA VAL A 165 -10.26 1.71 -8.07
C VAL A 165 -10.02 0.42 -8.84
N ASN A 166 -10.77 -0.64 -8.53
CA ASN A 166 -10.58 -1.98 -9.12
C ASN A 166 -9.15 -2.52 -8.97
N ASN A 167 -8.57 -2.37 -7.77
CA ASN A 167 -7.17 -2.73 -7.47
C ASN A 167 -6.15 -2.05 -8.40
N LYS A 168 -6.48 -0.86 -8.93
CA LYS A 168 -5.58 -0.11 -9.79
C LYS A 168 -5.54 1.36 -9.42
N ILE A 169 -4.41 1.98 -9.71
CA ILE A 169 -4.29 3.44 -9.79
C ILE A 169 -3.89 3.84 -11.20
N LYS A 170 -4.43 4.97 -11.63
CA LYS A 170 -4.13 5.62 -12.91
C LYS A 170 -3.21 6.79 -12.64
N LEU A 171 -1.99 6.73 -13.16
CA LEU A 171 -0.99 7.78 -12.98
C LEU A 171 -0.59 8.36 -14.32
N GLN A 172 -0.54 9.70 -14.41
CA GLN A 172 0.05 10.39 -15.53
C GLN A 172 1.43 10.91 -15.11
N LEU A 173 2.45 10.39 -15.78
CA LEU A 173 3.84 10.77 -15.58
C LEU A 173 4.28 11.66 -16.74
N LYS A 174 4.91 12.79 -16.45
CA LYS A 174 5.46 13.70 -17.44
C LYS A 174 6.92 13.98 -17.14
N ALA A 175 7.78 13.76 -18.13
CA ALA A 175 9.22 13.95 -17.99
C ALA A 175 9.58 15.43 -18.03
N LEU A 176 10.22 15.93 -16.96
CA LEU A 176 10.81 17.26 -16.88
C LEU A 176 12.35 17.22 -16.94
N GLY A 177 12.94 16.06 -17.24
CA GLY A 177 14.39 15.85 -17.36
C GLY A 177 14.95 15.14 -16.14
N ASP A 178 15.46 15.90 -15.17
CA ASP A 178 15.92 15.36 -13.88
C ASP A 178 14.77 15.03 -12.91
N ARG A 179 13.54 15.41 -13.27
CA ARG A 179 12.33 15.25 -12.46
C ARG A 179 11.20 14.65 -13.26
N VAL A 180 10.26 14.05 -12.55
CA VAL A 180 9.01 13.54 -13.12
C VAL A 180 7.85 14.26 -12.45
N GLU A 181 7.04 14.93 -13.26
CA GLU A 181 5.78 15.49 -12.83
C GLU A 181 4.73 14.38 -12.77
N ILE A 182 4.06 14.24 -11.63
CA ILE A 182 3.03 13.25 -11.36
C ILE A 182 1.68 13.96 -11.25
N SER A 183 0.68 13.42 -11.96
CA SER A 183 -0.71 13.87 -11.94
C SER A 183 -1.65 12.65 -12.00
N SER A 184 -2.90 12.85 -11.61
CA SER A 184 -3.97 11.89 -11.88
C SER A 184 -4.45 12.02 -13.32
N TYR A 185 -5.10 10.98 -13.84
CA TYR A 185 -5.88 11.09 -15.07
C TYR A 185 -7.12 10.21 -14.97
N GLU A 186 -8.23 10.70 -15.52
CA GLU A 186 -9.50 9.96 -15.62
C GLU A 186 -9.56 9.04 -16.83
#